data_AF-A0A7I5EA18-F1
#
_entry.id   AF-A0A7I5EA18-F1
#
_cell.length_a   1.000
_cell.length_b   1.000
_cell.length_c   1.000
_cell.angle_alpha   90.00
_cell.angle_beta   90.00
_cell.angle_gamma   90.00
#
_symmetry.space_group_name_H-M   'P 1'
#
loop_
_entity.id
_entity.type
_entity.pdbx_description
1 polymer ?
#
loop_
_entity_poly.entity_id
_entity_poly.type
_entity_poly.pdbx_seq_one_letter_code
_entity_poly.pdbx_strand_id
1 'polypeptide(L)'
;KVASLLLFIYGPVLSCHHGHRGHGRHSPPFLRDVSDKALLEYYDILSDDGKTIAQQKAGVMNWAVKYGIENQVKEFNTHDARTRKEIRYNVTKLIDDLPLAIDRFFDVMDDEYQTREERRKELEDISAQNPKLYRVLRFAIDQFQPRHGLYEDGHHHGRHHGSHHHDCGRWRRSVVDIDKVPPSRD
;
A
#
# COMPACT_ATOMS: atom_id res chain seq x y z
N LYS A 1 -10.71 21.32 -16.06
CA LYS A 1 -10.39 20.50 -14.86
C LYS A 1 -10.38 19.04 -15.30
N VAL A 2 -9.20 18.45 -15.50
CA VAL A 2 -9.05 17.13 -16.13
C VAL A 2 -9.33 16.04 -15.09
N ALA A 3 -10.42 15.29 -15.26
CA ALA A 3 -10.72 14.13 -14.42
C ALA A 3 -9.62 13.07 -14.62
N SER A 4 -9.01 12.65 -13.52
CA SER A 4 -7.73 11.96 -13.51
C SER A 4 -7.93 10.46 -13.26
N LEU A 5 -8.35 9.73 -14.30
CA LEU A 5 -8.40 8.25 -14.27
C LEU A 5 -7.01 7.69 -14.05
N LEU A 6 -6.87 6.88 -13.01
CA LEU A 6 -5.89 5.81 -13.01
C LEU A 6 -6.57 4.64 -13.69
N LEU A 7 -6.30 4.49 -14.98
CA LEU A 7 -6.30 3.16 -15.58
C LEU A 7 -5.27 2.37 -14.75
N PHE A 8 -5.63 1.20 -14.24
CA PHE A 8 -4.70 0.31 -13.52
C PHE A 8 -3.62 -0.21 -14.49
N ILE A 9 -2.77 0.68 -14.98
CA ILE A 9 -1.53 0.36 -15.67
C ILE A 9 -0.48 0.15 -14.57
N TYR A 10 -0.61 -0.95 -13.83
CA TYR A 10 0.60 -1.65 -13.43
C TYR A 10 1.12 -2.27 -14.73
N GLY A 11 2.34 -1.94 -15.13
CA GLY A 11 2.87 -2.10 -16.49
C GLY A 11 2.75 -3.49 -17.13
N PRO A 12 3.21 -3.64 -18.39
CA PRO A 12 3.22 -4.91 -19.07
C PRO A 12 4.27 -5.80 -18.38
N VAL A 13 3.81 -6.78 -17.62
CA VAL A 13 4.60 -8.00 -17.42
C VAL A 13 4.01 -9.04 -18.35
N LEU A 14 4.50 -9.05 -19.57
CA LEU A 14 4.59 -10.26 -20.36
C LEU A 14 5.31 -11.31 -19.49
N SER A 15 4.56 -12.20 -18.86
CA SER A 15 5.09 -13.45 -18.34
C SER A 15 3.98 -14.49 -18.36
N CYS A 16 3.88 -15.17 -19.50
CA CYS A 16 3.33 -16.51 -19.54
C CYS A 16 4.31 -17.42 -18.78
N HIS A 17 4.05 -17.77 -17.52
CA HIS A 17 4.54 -19.01 -16.92
C HIS A 17 3.62 -19.47 -15.78
N HIS A 18 3.55 -20.79 -15.65
CA HIS A 18 2.57 -21.57 -14.92
C HIS A 18 2.31 -21.12 -13.47
N GLY A 19 1.02 -21.04 -13.13
CA GLY A 19 0.52 -21.66 -11.92
C GLY A 19 0.75 -20.93 -10.59
N HIS A 20 0.18 -19.74 -10.42
CA HIS A 20 -0.30 -19.30 -9.09
C HIS A 20 -1.51 -18.39 -9.30
N ARG A 21 -2.57 -18.62 -8.49
CA ARG A 21 -3.79 -17.80 -8.48
C ARG A 21 -3.45 -16.37 -8.05
N GLY A 22 -3.01 -15.57 -9.00
CA GLY A 22 -2.82 -14.14 -8.83
C GLY A 22 -4.18 -13.49 -8.63
N HIS A 23 -4.31 -12.69 -7.57
CA HIS A 23 -5.43 -11.80 -7.36
C HIS A 23 -5.71 -11.05 -8.67
N GLY A 24 -6.78 -11.44 -9.35
CA GLY A 24 -7.14 -10.90 -10.64
C GLY A 24 -7.23 -9.39 -10.54
N ARG A 25 -6.52 -8.68 -11.41
CA ARG A 25 -6.75 -7.25 -11.63
C ARG A 25 -8.26 -7.05 -11.73
N HIS A 26 -8.83 -6.24 -10.86
CA HIS A 26 -10.27 -5.97 -10.90
C HIS A 26 -10.56 -5.23 -12.21
N SER A 27 -11.05 -5.96 -13.21
CA SER A 27 -11.50 -5.38 -14.47
C SER A 27 -12.63 -4.38 -14.17
N PRO A 28 -12.61 -3.17 -14.78
CA PRO A 28 -13.69 -2.21 -14.62
C PRO A 28 -15.06 -2.86 -14.84
N PRO A 29 -16.07 -2.55 -14.01
CA PRO A 29 -17.38 -3.22 -14.09
C PRO A 29 -18.05 -3.12 -15.46
N PHE A 30 -17.84 -2.02 -16.19
CA PHE A 30 -18.39 -1.80 -17.54
C PHE A 30 -17.78 -2.71 -18.62
N LEU A 31 -16.73 -3.49 -18.31
CA LEU A 31 -16.13 -4.47 -19.22
C LEU A 31 -16.74 -5.88 -19.07
N ARG A 32 -17.71 -6.09 -18.18
CA ARG A 32 -18.30 -7.43 -17.97
C ARG A 32 -19.18 -7.89 -19.12
N ASP A 33 -19.89 -6.96 -19.74
CA ASP A 33 -20.93 -7.26 -20.73
C ASP A 33 -20.53 -6.86 -22.16
N VAL A 34 -19.24 -6.59 -22.40
CA VAL A 34 -18.73 -6.23 -23.73
C VAL A 34 -18.25 -7.48 -24.48
N SER A 35 -18.36 -7.48 -25.80
CA SER A 35 -17.82 -8.57 -26.63
C SER A 35 -16.30 -8.72 -26.50
N ASP A 36 -15.76 -9.92 -26.73
CA ASP A 36 -14.30 -10.18 -26.70
C ASP A 36 -13.52 -9.22 -27.61
N LYS A 37 -14.07 -8.90 -28.79
CA LYS A 37 -13.48 -7.92 -29.71
C LYS A 37 -13.41 -6.52 -29.08
N ALA A 38 -14.50 -6.08 -28.44
CA ALA A 38 -14.53 -4.79 -27.75
C ALA A 38 -13.52 -4.77 -26.59
N LEU A 39 -13.40 -5.88 -25.86
CA LEU A 39 -12.44 -6.02 -24.76
C LEU A 39 -10.99 -5.92 -25.26
N LEU A 40 -10.65 -6.58 -26.37
CA LEU A 40 -9.32 -6.49 -26.99
C LEU A 40 -9.00 -5.05 -27.42
N GLU A 41 -9.93 -4.40 -28.15
CA GLU A 41 -9.74 -3.01 -28.57
C GLU A 41 -9.56 -2.05 -27.39
N TYR A 42 -10.24 -2.30 -26.27
CA TYR A 42 -10.05 -1.54 -25.04
C TYR A 42 -8.62 -1.67 -24.52
N TYR A 43 -8.10 -2.90 -24.41
CA TYR A 43 -6.74 -3.12 -23.93
C TYR A 43 -5.68 -2.58 -24.89
N ASP A 44 -5.89 -2.67 -26.21
CA ASP A 44 -4.99 -2.09 -27.22
C ASP A 44 -4.82 -0.57 -27.04
N ILE A 45 -5.90 0.13 -26.66
CA ILE A 45 -5.84 1.57 -26.35
C ILE A 45 -4.97 1.84 -25.12
N LEU A 46 -5.00 0.95 -24.13
CA LEU A 46 -4.29 1.12 -22.86
C LEU A 46 -2.83 0.68 -22.90
N SER A 47 -2.50 -0.29 -23.73
CA SER A 47 -1.13 -0.80 -23.90
C SER A 47 -0.26 0.07 -24.81
N ASP A 48 -0.84 1.09 -25.44
CA ASP A 48 -0.08 2.02 -26.28
C ASP A 48 0.73 2.99 -25.41
N ASP A 49 1.98 2.59 -25.14
CA ASP A 49 2.97 3.35 -24.38
C ASP A 49 3.39 4.66 -25.09
N GLY A 50 3.06 4.81 -26.37
CA GLY A 50 3.31 6.05 -27.13
C GLY A 50 2.25 7.12 -26.91
N LYS A 51 1.10 6.78 -26.31
CA LYS A 51 0.02 7.73 -26.01
C LYS A 51 0.11 8.30 -24.61
N THR A 52 -0.15 9.59 -24.50
CA THR A 52 -0.41 10.22 -23.19
C THR A 52 -1.68 9.63 -22.56
N ILE A 53 -1.76 9.68 -21.24
CA ILE A 53 -2.97 9.27 -20.50
C ILE A 53 -4.21 10.04 -21.01
N ALA A 54 -4.07 11.30 -21.41
CA ALA A 54 -5.17 12.07 -21.98
C ALA A 54 -5.65 11.52 -23.33
N GLN A 55 -4.72 11.11 -24.19
CA GLN A 55 -5.02 10.47 -25.47
C GLN A 55 -5.64 9.08 -25.27
N GLN A 56 -5.12 8.28 -24.34
CA GLN A 56 -5.73 6.99 -23.98
C GLN A 56 -7.17 7.17 -23.50
N LYS A 57 -7.44 8.18 -22.66
CA LYS A 57 -8.81 8.52 -22.21
C LYS A 57 -9.74 8.89 -23.35
N ALA A 58 -9.28 9.73 -24.28
CA ALA A 58 -10.06 10.08 -25.46
C ALA A 58 -10.33 8.84 -26.32
N GLY A 59 -9.34 7.95 -26.47
CA GLY A 59 -9.48 6.66 -27.13
C GLY A 59 -10.56 5.77 -26.49
N VAL A 60 -10.53 5.61 -25.16
CA VAL A 60 -11.54 4.84 -24.41
C VAL A 60 -12.93 5.47 -24.55
N MET A 61 -13.05 6.79 -24.55
CA MET A 61 -14.34 7.45 -24.77
C MET A 61 -14.88 7.19 -26.19
N ASN A 62 -14.03 7.30 -27.21
CA ASN A 62 -14.42 6.98 -28.59
C ASN A 62 -14.82 5.51 -28.75
N TRP A 63 -14.07 4.61 -28.11
CA TRP A 63 -14.40 3.18 -28.01
C TRP A 63 -15.75 2.96 -27.31
N ALA A 64 -16.02 3.66 -26.22
CA ALA A 64 -17.28 3.55 -25.49
C ALA A 64 -18.48 4.02 -26.33
N VAL A 65 -18.31 5.08 -27.13
CA VAL A 65 -19.31 5.54 -28.10
C VAL A 65 -19.54 4.48 -29.17
N LYS A 66 -18.48 3.89 -29.74
CA LYS A 66 -18.55 2.83 -30.76
C LYS A 66 -19.37 1.62 -30.28
N TYR A 67 -19.27 1.24 -29.01
CA TYR A 67 -19.97 0.09 -28.43
C TYR A 67 -21.23 0.46 -27.62
N GLY A 68 -21.65 1.74 -27.61
CA GLY A 68 -22.87 2.19 -26.94
C GLY A 68 -22.86 2.13 -25.41
N ILE A 69 -21.68 2.07 -24.78
CA ILE A 69 -21.50 1.98 -23.32
C ILE A 69 -20.96 3.27 -22.70
N GLU A 70 -21.08 4.39 -23.41
CA GLU A 70 -20.57 5.70 -23.01
C GLU A 70 -21.03 6.11 -21.59
N ASN A 71 -22.30 5.87 -21.26
CA ASN A 71 -22.84 6.21 -19.95
C ASN A 71 -22.18 5.43 -18.82
N GLN A 72 -21.93 4.13 -19.01
CA GLN A 72 -21.27 3.29 -18.01
C GLN A 72 -19.82 3.74 -17.77
N VAL A 73 -19.11 4.10 -18.84
CA VAL A 73 -17.75 4.63 -18.75
C VAL A 73 -17.73 5.99 -18.06
N LYS A 74 -18.66 6.90 -18.38
CA LYS A 74 -18.77 8.22 -17.70
C LYS A 74 -19.07 8.10 -16.21
N GLU A 75 -19.99 7.21 -15.85
CA GLU A 75 -20.36 6.95 -14.45
C GLU A 75 -19.15 6.42 -13.67
N PHE A 76 -18.48 5.39 -14.21
CA PHE A 76 -17.25 4.85 -13.63
C PHE A 76 -16.20 5.93 -13.44
N ASN A 77 -15.99 6.79 -14.45
CA ASN A 77 -15.00 7.85 -14.39
C ASN A 77 -15.30 8.89 -13.30
N THR A 78 -16.59 9.18 -13.09
CA THR A 78 -17.04 10.10 -12.05
C THR A 78 -16.82 9.50 -10.67
N HIS A 79 -17.17 8.23 -10.50
CA HIS A 79 -16.94 7.48 -9.26
C HIS A 79 -15.44 7.38 -8.91
N ASP A 80 -14.59 7.07 -9.90
CA ASP A 80 -13.13 7.00 -9.71
C ASP A 80 -12.55 8.37 -9.31
N ALA A 81 -12.97 9.45 -9.97
CA ALA A 81 -12.53 10.80 -9.63
C ALA A 81 -12.92 11.21 -8.21
N ARG A 82 -14.09 10.79 -7.73
CA ARG A 82 -14.53 11.00 -6.34
C ARG A 82 -13.68 10.18 -5.37
N THR A 83 -13.57 8.88 -5.61
CA THR A 83 -12.79 7.94 -4.78
C THR A 83 -11.35 8.41 -4.63
N ARG A 84 -10.73 8.90 -5.71
CA ARG A 84 -9.36 9.43 -5.66
C ARG A 84 -9.22 10.66 -4.76
N LYS A 85 -10.21 11.54 -4.74
CA LYS A 85 -10.21 12.71 -3.83
C LYS A 85 -10.33 12.25 -2.38
N GLU A 86 -11.20 11.29 -2.11
CA GLU A 86 -11.36 10.72 -0.77
C GLU A 86 -10.09 10.02 -0.29
N ILE A 87 -9.44 9.21 -1.15
CA ILE A 87 -8.14 8.59 -0.84
C ILE A 87 -7.10 9.66 -0.55
N ARG A 88 -6.95 10.67 -1.42
CA ARG A 88 -6.00 11.76 -1.21
C ARG A 88 -6.22 12.44 0.13
N TYR A 89 -7.47 12.83 0.43
CA TYR A 89 -7.82 13.47 1.68
C TYR A 89 -7.48 12.59 2.90
N ASN A 90 -7.86 11.30 2.86
CA ASN A 90 -7.61 10.38 3.96
C ASN A 90 -6.12 10.11 4.18
N VAL A 91 -5.32 10.02 3.12
CA VAL A 91 -3.87 9.85 3.21
C VAL A 91 -3.21 11.10 3.76
N THR A 92 -3.60 12.29 3.27
CA THR A 92 -3.09 13.56 3.80
C THR A 92 -3.38 13.68 5.30
N LYS A 93 -4.62 13.41 5.71
CA LYS A 93 -4.99 13.41 7.13
C LYS A 93 -4.14 12.44 7.97
N LEU A 94 -3.89 11.23 7.47
CA LEU A 94 -3.05 10.26 8.16
C LEU A 94 -1.61 10.78 8.33
N ILE A 95 -1.05 11.40 7.29
CA ILE A 95 0.28 12.00 7.33
C ILE A 95 0.33 13.13 8.37
N ASP A 96 -0.72 13.96 8.45
CA ASP A 96 -0.81 15.05 9.43
C ASP A 96 -0.88 14.51 10.87
N ASP A 97 -1.55 13.37 11.08
CA ASP A 97 -1.67 12.70 12.39
C ASP A 97 -0.41 11.89 12.77
N LEU A 98 0.49 11.60 11.81
CA LEU A 98 1.60 10.67 12.00
C LEU A 98 2.67 11.15 12.99
N PRO A 99 3.13 12.42 13.00
CA PRO A 99 4.11 12.90 13.97
C PRO A 99 3.65 12.67 15.42
N LEU A 100 2.41 13.02 15.73
CA LEU A 100 1.85 12.83 17.07
C LEU A 100 1.78 11.33 17.46
N ALA A 101 1.49 10.46 16.50
CA ALA A 101 1.48 9.02 16.74
C ALA A 101 2.89 8.44 16.97
N ILE A 102 3.90 9.01 16.31
CA ILE A 102 5.31 8.67 16.54
C ILE A 102 5.70 9.05 17.97
N ASP A 103 5.43 10.28 18.41
CA ASP A 103 5.76 10.76 19.75
C ASP A 103 5.12 9.86 20.82
N ARG A 104 3.80 9.64 20.72
CA ARG A 104 3.06 8.76 21.65
C ARG A 104 3.61 7.34 21.70
N PHE A 105 4.05 6.81 20.56
CA PHE A 105 4.62 5.47 20.53
C PHE A 105 5.95 5.41 21.27
N PHE A 106 6.82 6.39 21.07
CA PHE A 106 8.10 6.45 21.77
C PHE A 106 7.94 6.76 23.25
N ASP A 107 6.97 7.60 23.64
CA ASP A 107 6.64 7.83 25.06
C ASP A 107 6.35 6.51 25.80
N VAL A 108 5.55 5.62 25.19
CA VAL A 108 5.23 4.28 25.73
C VAL A 108 6.45 3.35 25.71
N MET A 109 7.31 3.46 24.69
CA MET A 109 8.48 2.61 24.55
C MET A 109 9.64 2.98 25.47
N ASP A 110 9.79 4.27 25.74
CA ASP A 110 10.86 4.86 26.54
C ASP A 110 10.49 4.95 28.03
N ASP A 111 9.22 4.70 28.39
CA ASP A 111 8.81 4.51 29.78
C ASP A 111 9.43 3.23 30.37
N GLU A 112 10.47 3.42 31.18
CA GLU A 112 11.20 2.36 31.88
C GLU A 112 10.47 1.83 33.12
N TYR A 113 9.46 2.55 33.61
CA TYR A 113 8.71 2.18 34.81
C TYR A 113 7.53 1.26 34.49
N GLN A 114 7.11 1.18 33.22
CA GLN A 114 6.09 0.24 32.78
C GLN A 114 6.58 -1.20 32.67
N THR A 115 5.72 -2.12 33.09
CA THR A 115 5.89 -3.54 32.79
C THR A 115 5.63 -3.83 31.30
N ARG A 116 6.11 -4.98 30.83
CA ARG A 116 5.86 -5.42 29.44
C ARG A 116 4.38 -5.58 29.12
N GLU A 117 3.58 -6.01 30.09
CA GLU A 117 2.14 -6.20 29.90
C GLU A 117 1.39 -4.88 29.80
N GLU A 118 1.77 -3.87 30.59
CA GLU A 118 1.21 -2.52 30.52
C GLU A 118 1.53 -1.86 29.18
N ARG A 119 2.80 -1.91 28.77
CA ARG A 119 3.25 -1.42 27.46
C ARG A 119 2.49 -2.08 26.31
N ARG A 120 2.32 -3.41 26.34
CA ARG A 120 1.58 -4.15 25.31
C ARG A 120 0.15 -3.66 25.21
N LYS A 121 -0.50 -3.46 26.35
CA LYS A 121 -1.88 -2.97 26.42
C LYS A 121 -2.01 -1.54 25.87
N GLU A 122 -1.08 -0.66 26.20
CA GLU A 122 -1.10 0.71 25.67
C GLU A 122 -0.90 0.76 24.15
N LEU A 123 0.00 -0.08 23.61
CA LEU A 123 0.16 -0.22 22.16
C LEU A 123 -1.09 -0.80 21.48
N GLU A 124 -1.77 -1.75 22.14
CA GLU A 124 -3.07 -2.28 21.68
C GLU A 124 -4.12 -1.18 21.63
N ASP A 125 -4.19 -0.33 22.65
CA ASP A 125 -5.11 0.82 22.72
C ASP A 125 -4.82 1.86 21.64
N ILE A 126 -3.55 2.19 21.39
CA ILE A 126 -3.13 3.06 20.27
C ILE A 126 -3.58 2.45 18.93
N SER A 127 -3.39 1.14 18.76
CA SER A 127 -3.79 0.44 17.53
C SER A 127 -5.30 0.42 17.32
N ALA A 128 -6.07 0.30 18.41
CA ALA A 128 -7.53 0.22 18.37
C ALA A 128 -8.17 1.56 18.01
N GLN A 129 -7.59 2.68 18.47
CA GLN A 129 -8.08 4.03 18.18
C GLN A 129 -7.97 4.38 16.69
N ASN A 130 -6.85 4.04 16.04
CA ASN A 130 -6.69 4.25 14.61
C ASN A 130 -5.84 3.15 13.95
N PRO A 131 -6.47 2.03 13.55
CA PRO A 131 -5.76 0.88 13.01
C PRO A 131 -4.96 1.18 11.73
N LYS A 132 -5.41 2.13 10.91
CA LYS A 132 -4.73 2.51 9.67
C LYS A 132 -3.46 3.31 9.97
N LEU A 133 -3.56 4.29 10.86
CA LEU A 133 -2.41 5.09 11.30
C LEU A 133 -1.36 4.20 11.96
N TYR A 134 -1.77 3.30 12.86
CA TYR A 134 -0.85 2.39 13.54
C TYR A 134 -0.11 1.45 12.57
N ARG A 135 -0.77 0.97 11.51
CA ARG A 135 -0.09 0.17 10.47
C ARG A 135 0.98 0.95 9.73
N VAL A 136 0.71 2.22 9.39
CA VAL A 136 1.68 3.09 8.72
C VAL A 136 2.84 3.43 9.65
N LEU A 137 2.54 3.78 10.90
CA LEU A 137 3.53 4.01 11.95
C LEU A 137 4.46 2.80 12.09
N ARG A 138 3.89 1.61 12.30
CA ARG A 138 4.66 0.36 12.41
C ARG A 138 5.53 0.13 11.17
N PHE A 139 4.97 0.28 9.98
CA PHE A 139 5.72 0.13 8.73
C PHE A 139 6.91 1.10 8.66
N ALA A 140 6.72 2.37 9.05
CA ALA A 140 7.77 3.38 9.04
C ALA A 140 8.89 3.04 10.03
N ILE A 141 8.56 2.65 11.27
CA ILE A 141 9.54 2.23 12.26
C ILE A 141 10.29 0.98 11.77
N ASP A 142 9.58 -0.01 11.23
CA ASP A 142 10.15 -1.27 10.69
C ASP A 142 11.22 -1.03 9.60
N GLN A 143 11.23 0.12 8.92
CA GLN A 143 12.29 0.46 7.96
C GLN A 143 13.64 0.75 8.61
N PHE A 144 13.65 1.22 9.86
CA PHE A 144 14.84 1.67 10.57
C PHE A 144 15.27 0.75 11.70
N GLN A 145 14.45 -0.25 12.00
CA GLN A 145 14.81 -1.27 12.98
C GLN A 145 15.99 -2.08 12.46
N PRO A 146 17.03 -2.30 13.28
CA PRO A 146 18.07 -3.25 12.95
C PRO A 146 17.39 -4.57 12.60
N ARG A 147 17.61 -5.07 11.38
CA ARG A 147 17.34 -6.47 11.10
C ARG A 147 18.18 -7.21 12.13
N HIS A 148 17.53 -7.93 13.04
CA HIS A 148 18.26 -8.88 13.87
C HIS A 148 19.00 -9.79 12.90
N GLY A 149 20.30 -9.55 12.74
CA GLY A 149 21.22 -10.54 12.26
C GLY A 149 21.01 -11.70 13.20
N LEU A 150 20.31 -12.71 12.69
CA LEU A 150 20.44 -14.04 13.20
C LEU A 150 21.95 -14.25 13.32
N TYR A 151 22.39 -14.52 14.54
CA TYR A 151 23.67 -15.17 14.74
C TYR A 151 23.79 -16.24 13.64
N GLU A 152 24.86 -16.14 12.84
CA GLU A 152 25.29 -17.24 12.00
C GLU A 152 25.43 -18.45 12.91
N ASP A 153 24.44 -19.34 12.86
CA ASP A 153 24.63 -20.76 13.05
C ASP A 153 23.36 -21.45 12.59
N GLY A 154 23.54 -22.23 11.53
CA GLY A 154 22.45 -22.85 10.80
C GLY A 154 21.65 -23.80 11.69
N HIS A 155 20.35 -23.92 11.38
CA HIS A 155 19.67 -25.20 11.22
C HIS A 155 18.29 -24.94 10.58
N HIS A 156 18.12 -25.50 9.40
CA HIS A 156 16.88 -25.51 8.66
C HIS A 156 15.84 -26.36 9.40
N HIS A 157 14.75 -25.75 9.87
CA HIS A 157 13.46 -26.45 9.95
C HIS A 157 12.33 -25.47 9.60
N GLY A 158 11.73 -25.68 8.43
CA GLY A 158 10.47 -25.06 8.08
C GLY A 158 9.35 -25.59 8.98
N ARG A 159 8.44 -24.70 9.36
CA ARG A 159 7.04 -25.06 9.60
C ARG A 159 6.14 -23.84 9.44
N HIS A 160 5.16 -24.04 8.57
CA HIS A 160 3.99 -23.19 8.38
C HIS A 160 3.33 -22.82 9.70
N HIS A 161 2.98 -21.53 9.87
CA HIS A 161 1.71 -21.11 10.47
C HIS A 161 1.36 -19.71 9.94
N GLY A 162 0.10 -19.55 9.53
CA GLY A 162 -0.44 -18.34 8.91
C GLY A 162 -0.35 -17.13 9.83
N SER A 163 -0.04 -15.98 9.22
CA SER A 163 0.08 -14.67 9.85
C SER A 163 -1.27 -14.15 10.33
N HIS A 164 -1.71 -14.60 11.51
CA HIS A 164 -2.55 -13.76 12.37
C HIS A 164 -1.62 -12.73 13.03
N HIS A 165 -1.62 -11.51 12.49
CA HIS A 165 -0.87 -10.37 13.01
C HIS A 165 -1.46 -9.90 14.35
N HIS A 166 -1.07 -10.56 15.44
CA HIS A 166 -1.07 -10.01 16.80
C HIS A 166 0.21 -10.52 17.48
N ASP A 167 1.34 -9.88 17.19
CA ASP A 167 2.55 -10.08 17.99
C ASP A 167 3.12 -8.71 18.36
N CYS A 168 2.72 -8.29 19.56
CA CYS A 168 3.09 -7.06 20.24
C CYS A 168 4.16 -7.41 21.29
N GLY A 169 5.30 -7.97 20.87
CA GLY A 169 6.31 -8.46 21.83
C GLY A 169 7.78 -8.27 21.43
N ARG A 170 8.09 -7.83 20.22
CA ARG A 170 9.46 -7.83 19.69
C ARG A 170 10.20 -6.49 19.85
N TRP A 171 10.27 -5.96 21.08
CA TRP A 171 11.08 -4.78 21.39
C TRP A 171 11.82 -4.92 22.71
N ARG A 172 13.02 -5.53 22.68
CA ARG A 172 14.17 -5.28 23.58
C ARG A 172 15.36 -6.12 23.13
N ARG A 173 16.31 -5.49 22.41
CA ARG A 173 17.76 -5.49 22.72
C ARG A 173 18.47 -4.52 21.76
N SER A 174 19.39 -3.72 22.32
CA SER A 174 20.28 -2.73 21.68
C SER A 174 19.86 -1.25 21.84
N VAL A 175 19.76 -0.78 23.10
CA VAL A 175 19.99 0.63 23.48
C VAL A 175 21.28 0.70 24.29
N VAL A 176 22.35 0.18 23.68
CA VAL A 176 23.73 0.44 24.09
C VAL A 176 24.48 0.50 22.76
N ASP A 177 25.23 1.57 22.50
CA ASP A 177 26.03 1.84 21.29
C ASP A 177 25.49 2.85 20.27
N ILE A 178 24.78 3.93 20.69
CA ILE A 178 24.61 5.13 19.84
C ILE A 178 25.59 6.27 20.21
N ASP A 179 26.31 6.19 21.33
CA ASP A 179 27.29 7.22 21.74
C ASP A 179 28.70 7.08 21.14
N LYS A 180 28.83 6.63 19.89
CA LYS A 180 30.12 6.70 19.17
C LYS A 180 29.98 7.44 17.85
N VAL A 181 29.82 8.76 17.96
CA VAL A 181 30.20 9.70 16.90
C VAL A 181 31.73 9.89 16.98
N PRO A 182 32.54 9.41 16.02
CA PRO A 182 33.95 9.78 15.99
C PRO A 182 34.11 11.25 15.54
N PRO A 183 35.06 12.01 16.08
CA PRO A 183 35.24 13.41 15.71
C PRO A 183 35.68 13.54 14.25
N SER A 184 35.19 14.60 13.62
CA SER A 184 35.55 15.07 12.28
C SER A 184 37.07 15.17 12.14
N ARG A 185 37.60 14.61 11.05
CA ARG A 185 38.97 14.90 10.63
C ARG A 185 38.96 16.18 9.80
N ASP A 186 39.66 17.19 10.32
CA ASP A 186 40.20 18.31 9.56
C ASP A 186 41.17 17.82 8.47
#